data_AF-A0A3C1N5J9-F1
#
_entry.id   AF-A0A3C1N5J9-F1
#
_cell.length_a   1.000
_cell.length_b   1.000
_cell.length_c   1.000
_cell.angle_alpha   90.00
_cell.angle_beta   90.00
_cell.angle_gamma   90.00
#
_symmetry.space_group_name_H-M   'P 1'
#
loop_
_entity.id
_entity.type
_entity.pdbx_description
1 polymer ?
#
loop_
_entity_poly.entity_id
_entity_poly.type
_entity_poly.pdbx_seq_one_letter_code
_entity_poly.pdbx_strand_id
1 'polypeptide(L)'
;MTMKKLAPHRWREAARIVASILVLGLSSVANAHHQSQDEGSRLRYEDQSVLVLGKTVYQQHCANCHGRNLEGQRNWHKRNENGYLPAPPHDATG
;
A
#
# COMPACT_ATOMS: atom_id res chain seq x y z
N MET A 1 -67.22 -1.82 -9.46
CA MET A 1 -65.80 -1.53 -9.77
C MET A 1 -65.05 -1.30 -8.45
N THR A 2 -64.69 -2.34 -7.71
CA THR A 2 -64.05 -2.23 -6.38
C THR A 2 -62.54 -2.23 -6.54
N MET A 3 -61.92 -1.08 -6.30
CA MET A 3 -60.46 -0.93 -6.27
C MET A 3 -59.90 -1.67 -5.04
N LYS A 4 -59.27 -2.83 -5.26
CA LYS A 4 -58.44 -3.51 -4.24
C LYS A 4 -57.29 -2.59 -3.88
N LYS A 5 -57.39 -1.86 -2.76
CA LYS A 5 -56.25 -1.17 -2.13
C LYS A 5 -55.18 -2.23 -1.87
N LEU A 6 -54.03 -2.14 -2.55
CA LEU A 6 -52.89 -3.00 -2.24
C LEU A 6 -52.52 -2.78 -0.76
N ALA A 7 -52.46 -3.87 0.01
CA ALA A 7 -52.22 -3.81 1.44
C ALA A 7 -50.83 -3.21 1.75
N PRO A 8 -50.73 -2.25 2.69
CA PRO A 8 -49.50 -1.49 2.98
C PRO A 8 -48.34 -2.37 3.47
N HIS A 9 -48.63 -3.59 3.93
CA HIS A 9 -47.62 -4.57 4.33
C HIS A 9 -46.72 -5.02 3.18
N ARG A 10 -47.26 -5.14 1.95
CA ARG A 10 -46.50 -5.67 0.80
C ARG A 10 -45.43 -4.69 0.32
N TRP A 11 -45.65 -3.39 0.49
CA TRP A 11 -44.70 -2.34 0.10
C TRP A 11 -43.57 -2.18 1.11
N ARG A 12 -43.87 -2.41 2.40
CA ARG A 12 -42.85 -2.42 3.46
C ARG A 12 -41.86 -3.56 3.27
N GLU A 13 -42.33 -4.76 2.93
CA GLU A 13 -41.42 -5.89 2.65
C GLU A 13 -40.63 -5.69 1.36
N ALA A 14 -41.26 -5.17 0.30
CA ALA A 14 -40.55 -4.81 -0.93
C ALA A 14 -39.46 -3.75 -0.69
N ALA A 15 -39.75 -2.72 0.11
CA ALA A 15 -38.78 -1.69 0.47
C ALA A 15 -37.60 -2.25 1.29
N ARG A 16 -37.83 -3.21 2.19
CA ARG A 16 -36.76 -3.88 2.97
C ARG A 16 -35.86 -4.73 2.08
N ILE A 17 -36.42 -5.44 1.11
CA ILE A 17 -35.65 -6.23 0.15
C ILE A 17 -34.75 -5.32 -0.69
N VAL A 18 -35.31 -4.24 -1.25
CA VAL A 18 -34.55 -3.27 -2.05
C VAL A 18 -33.44 -2.61 -1.22
N ALA A 19 -33.73 -2.17 0.00
CA ALA A 19 -32.73 -1.60 0.89
C ALA A 19 -31.59 -2.60 1.21
N SER A 20 -31.92 -3.88 1.42
CA SER A 20 -30.92 -4.92 1.70
C SER A 20 -30.02 -5.19 0.48
N ILE A 21 -30.59 -5.22 -0.73
CA ILE A 21 -29.82 -5.35 -1.98
C ILE A 21 -28.88 -4.16 -2.17
N LEU A 22 -29.36 -2.94 -1.90
CA LEU A 22 -28.53 -1.73 -1.97
C LEU A 22 -27.35 -1.78 -0.98
N VAL A 23 -27.58 -2.19 0.27
CA VAL A 23 -26.53 -2.33 1.28
C VAL A 23 -25.50 -3.39 0.88
N LEU A 24 -25.93 -4.55 0.38
CA LEU A 24 -25.02 -5.60 -0.09
C LEU A 24 -24.21 -5.17 -1.32
N GLY A 25 -24.83 -4.43 -2.25
CA GLY A 25 -24.17 -3.87 -3.42
C GLY A 25 -23.10 -2.85 -3.04
N LEU A 26 -23.43 -1.88 -2.17
CA LEU A 26 -22.49 -0.88 -1.66
C LEU A 26 -21.30 -1.52 -0.92
N SER A 27 -21.58 -2.54 -0.10
CA SER A 27 -20.53 -3.27 0.62
C SER A 27 -19.57 -3.99 -0.32
N SER A 28 -20.08 -4.56 -1.42
CA SER A 28 -19.25 -5.26 -2.42
C SER A 28 -18.32 -4.29 -3.17
N VAL A 29 -18.80 -3.09 -3.52
CA VAL A 29 -17.98 -2.05 -4.17
C VAL A 29 -16.90 -1.52 -3.22
N ALA A 30 -17.25 -1.25 -1.95
CA ALA A 30 -16.28 -0.80 -0.95
C ALA A 30 -15.14 -1.82 -0.75
N ASN A 31 -15.45 -3.12 -0.73
CA ASN A 31 -14.46 -4.18 -0.56
C ASN A 31 -13.49 -4.28 -1.76
N ALA A 32 -14.01 -4.14 -2.99
CA ALA A 32 -13.19 -4.14 -4.20
C ALA A 32 -12.20 -2.97 -4.25
N HIS A 33 -12.60 -1.78 -3.79
CA HIS A 33 -11.70 -0.63 -3.69
C HIS A 33 -10.59 -0.86 -2.66
N HIS A 34 -10.88 -1.48 -1.52
CA HIS A 34 -9.88 -1.71 -0.47
C HIS A 34 -8.80 -2.70 -0.92
N GLN A 35 -9.19 -3.75 -1.64
CA GLN A 35 -8.27 -4.77 -2.15
C GLN A 35 -7.27 -4.21 -3.17
N SER A 36 -7.63 -3.16 -3.91
CA SER A 36 -6.73 -2.49 -4.85
C SER A 36 -5.63 -1.63 -4.21
N GLN A 37 -5.78 -1.25 -2.93
CA GLN A 37 -4.78 -0.41 -2.25
C GLN A 37 -3.62 -1.19 -1.60
N ASP A 38 -3.74 -2.51 -1.44
CA ASP A 38 -2.67 -3.35 -0.88
C ASP A 38 -1.55 -3.64 -1.90
N GLU A 39 -1.89 -3.73 -3.18
CA GLU A 39 -0.93 -3.94 -4.28
C GLU A 39 0.06 -2.77 -4.46
N GLY A 40 -0.34 -1.54 -4.10
CA GLY A 40 0.51 -0.35 -4.20
C GLY A 40 1.56 -0.22 -3.10
N SER A 41 1.47 -1.02 -2.02
CA SER A 41 2.32 -0.91 -0.84
C SER A 41 3.42 -1.97 -0.78
N ARG A 42 3.39 -2.98 -1.66
CA ARG A 42 4.38 -4.07 -1.65
C ARG A 42 5.64 -3.69 -2.43
N LEU A 43 6.81 -3.86 -1.81
CA LEU A 43 8.08 -3.75 -2.50
C LEU A 43 8.19 -4.86 -3.55
N ARG A 44 8.29 -4.45 -4.83
CA ARG A 44 8.37 -5.36 -5.99
C ARG A 44 9.79 -5.91 -6.19
N TYR A 45 10.38 -6.49 -5.15
CA TYR A 45 11.79 -6.95 -5.17
C TYR A 45 12.00 -8.19 -6.05
N GLU A 46 10.95 -8.94 -6.35
CA GLU A 46 10.98 -10.11 -7.24
C GLU A 46 10.93 -9.71 -8.72
N ASP A 47 10.58 -8.46 -9.04
CA ASP A 47 10.62 -7.94 -10.40
C ASP A 47 12.04 -7.47 -10.73
N GLN A 48 12.70 -8.22 -11.62
CA GLN A 48 14.06 -7.91 -12.09
C GLN A 48 14.19 -6.51 -12.70
N SER A 49 13.16 -6.00 -13.37
CA SER A 49 13.19 -4.65 -13.96
C SER A 49 13.26 -3.57 -12.88
N VAL A 50 12.56 -3.78 -11.76
CA VAL A 50 12.60 -2.89 -10.59
C VAL A 50 13.97 -2.94 -9.92
N LEU A 51 14.58 -4.13 -9.80
CA LEU A 51 15.94 -4.26 -9.26
C LEU A 51 16.98 -3.54 -10.12
N VAL A 52 16.90 -3.66 -11.45
CA VAL A 52 17.81 -2.96 -12.37
C VAL A 52 17.65 -1.45 -12.28
N LEU A 53 16.42 -0.96 -12.21
CA LEU A 53 16.13 0.47 -11.99
C LEU A 53 16.69 0.93 -10.64
N GLY A 54 16.40 0.20 -9.57
CA GLY A 54 16.87 0.49 -8.22
C GLY A 54 18.39 0.56 -8.12
N LYS A 55 19.11 -0.33 -8.82
CA LYS A 55 20.58 -0.30 -8.91
C LYS A 55 21.08 1.00 -9.55
N THR A 56 20.42 1.47 -10.61
CA THR A 56 20.77 2.74 -11.28
C THR A 56 20.57 3.92 -10.35
N VAL A 57 19.40 4.00 -9.71
CA VAL A 57 19.06 5.02 -8.72
C VAL A 57 20.06 5.03 -7.56
N TYR A 58 20.41 3.84 -7.05
CA TYR A 58 21.38 3.69 -5.97
C TYR A 58 22.75 4.29 -6.34
N GLN A 59 23.28 3.95 -7.53
CA GLN A 59 24.58 4.45 -7.97
C GLN A 59 24.57 5.97 -8.19
N GLN A 60 23.45 6.54 -8.61
CA GLN A 60 23.32 7.97 -8.89
C GLN A 60 23.13 8.82 -7.63
N HIS A 61 22.46 8.29 -6.60
CA HIS A 61 21.99 9.11 -5.48
C HIS A 61 22.47 8.61 -4.11
N CYS A 62 22.52 7.30 -3.89
CA CYS A 62 22.79 6.73 -2.57
C CYS A 62 24.28 6.48 -2.35
N ALA A 63 24.98 6.03 -3.40
CA ALA A 63 26.38 5.63 -3.34
C ALA A 63 27.34 6.77 -2.95
N ASN A 64 26.94 8.03 -3.14
CA ASN A 64 27.73 9.19 -2.73
C ASN A 64 28.00 9.23 -1.21
N CYS A 65 27.08 8.69 -0.41
CA CYS A 65 27.22 8.63 1.04
C CYS A 65 27.45 7.20 1.53
N HIS A 66 26.74 6.22 0.96
CA HIS A 66 26.72 4.83 1.42
C HIS A 66 27.73 3.91 0.72
N GLY A 67 28.56 4.46 -0.19
CA GLY A 67 29.54 3.67 -0.94
C GLY A 67 28.95 2.97 -2.16
N ARG A 68 29.80 2.62 -3.13
CA ARG A 68 29.34 2.03 -4.41
C ARG A 68 28.96 0.56 -4.29
N ASN A 69 29.46 -0.12 -3.26
CA ASN A 69 29.28 -1.53 -2.97
C ASN A 69 28.45 -1.76 -1.70
N LEU A 70 27.64 -0.77 -1.30
CA LEU A 70 26.77 -0.84 -0.11
C LEU A 70 27.53 -0.82 1.22
N GLU A 71 28.81 -0.47 1.24
CA GLU A 71 29.72 -0.65 2.37
C GLU A 71 29.58 0.38 3.50
N GLY A 72 28.88 1.48 3.24
CA GLY A 72 28.76 2.60 4.16
C GLY A 72 30.09 3.31 4.46
N GLN A 73 30.07 4.16 5.47
CA GLN A 73 31.25 4.84 5.97
C GLN A 73 31.90 4.06 7.12
N ARG A 74 33.22 4.22 7.27
CA ARG A 74 33.96 3.62 8.38
C ARG A 74 33.43 4.16 9.72
N ASN A 75 33.33 3.30 10.72
CA ASN A 75 32.82 3.63 12.05
C ASN A 75 31.38 4.20 12.03
N TRP A 76 30.52 3.79 11.10
CA TRP A 76 29.13 4.27 10.99
C TRP A 76 28.28 4.14 12.26
N HIS A 77 28.63 3.20 13.13
CA HIS A 77 28.03 3.03 14.45
C HIS A 77 28.53 4.01 15.53
N LYS A 78 29.57 4.82 15.26
CA LYS A 78 30.15 5.76 16.21
C LYS A 78 29.83 7.18 15.78
N ARG A 79 29.32 7.98 16.71
CA ARG A 79 29.11 9.41 16.48
C ARG A 79 30.45 10.09 16.23
N ASN A 80 30.50 10.99 15.26
CA ASN A 80 31.65 11.84 15.00
C ASN A 80 31.75 12.98 16.03
N GLU A 81 32.75 13.85 15.88
CA GLU A 81 33.01 14.99 16.77
C GLU A 81 31.81 15.97 16.86
N ASN A 82 31.00 16.03 15.81
CA ASN A 82 29.78 16.84 15.75
C ASN A 82 28.53 16.08 16.27
N GLY A 83 28.70 14.85 16.76
CA GLY A 83 27.62 14.03 17.30
C GLY A 83 26.78 13.28 16.26
N TYR A 84 27.12 13.30 14.97
CA TYR A 84 26.36 12.62 13.91
C TYR A 84 26.85 11.20 13.65
N LEU A 85 25.93 10.30 13.28
CA LEU A 85 26.29 8.98 12.76
C LEU A 85 26.68 9.09 11.28
N PRO A 86 27.82 8.52 10.87
CA PRO A 86 28.16 8.37 9.46
C PRO A 86 27.15 7.47 8.73
N ALA A 87 27.17 7.51 7.39
CA ALA A 87 26.26 6.71 6.58
C ALA A 87 26.45 5.20 6.84
N PRO A 88 25.40 4.44 7.20
CA PRO A 88 25.48 3.00 7.40
C PRO A 88 25.65 2.24 6.07
N PRO A 89 26.23 1.03 6.08
CA PRO A 89 26.08 0.05 5.01
C PRO A 89 24.61 -0.18 4.59
N HIS A 90 24.38 -0.56 3.34
CA HIS A 90 23.07 -1.01 2.84
C HIS A 90 23.15 -2.48 2.40
N ASP A 91 23.99 -3.27 3.08
CA ASP A 91 24.12 -4.71 2.89
C ASP A 91 23.75 -5.45 4.18
N ALA A 92 24.07 -6.75 4.25
CA ALA A 92 23.77 -7.56 5.43
C ALA A 92 24.56 -7.15 6.70
N THR A 93 25.54 -6.23 6.59
CA THR A 93 26.35 -5.77 7.72
C THR A 93 25.75 -4.59 8.48
N GLY A 94 24.79 -3.86 7.87
CA GLY A 94 23.84 -3.01 8.58
C GLY A 94 23.64 -1.61 8.03
#